data_AF-A0AA36HM48-F1
#
_entry.id   AF-A0AA36HM48-F1
#
_cell.length_a   1.000
_cell.length_b   1.000
_cell.length_c   1.000
_cell.angle_alpha   90.00
_cell.angle_beta   90.00
_cell.angle_gamma   90.00
#
_symmetry.space_group_name_H-M   'P 1'
#
loop_
_entity.id
_entity.type
_entity.pdbx_description
1 polymer ?
#
loop_
_entity_poly.entity_id
_entity_poly.type
_entity_poly.pdbx_seq_one_letter_code
_entity_poly.pdbx_strand_id
1 'polypeptide(L)'
;MVMLAMAEDNVDDWRQETSKRKHQEEKERIRKLEEAGEEVPEEGEEEAEEPPQMPEEEEEQKALFDKTAGDQLQAMAPFLPLPELDPKRLPPLPEEKLVEPETVDREAMVTGEAAAVEAMRKQSPLPLLSLKVDGRTPTETAELMEVLSGFGGRVGLPAPLEGAAEPKELLRLNLETGPDRRWSPWRLHCPVSLHEKQLAPGAVEFAVDYAGYVFLFAGEEQMRRFCQWPKRYLTDLPRINVPGLALGFVLLSPGGFRCQQLAKRLEDTYGFQLVSPLSLLQRALAQPPVPDEPAEEALPPVATEPWLYASEHQELRAGKAASTATCLRLIGWQLGVEKNLALLQKQVQALEEAKKLVEEAQAAGTEPEGLTLDEEGQPMVELEEPLARPQRGFVLQAVWEVPDGQVVSPTMPSEMLAPVLKEAGAVDVPREL
;
A
#
# COMPACT_ATOMS: atom_id res chain seq x y z
N MET A 1 -1.85 13.26 4.41
CA MET A 1 -2.78 12.92 3.31
C MET A 1 -2.01 12.96 2.00
N VAL A 2 -2.06 11.91 1.19
CA VAL A 2 -1.35 11.86 -0.11
C VAL A 2 -2.36 12.22 -1.21
N MET A 3 -2.11 13.32 -1.93
CA MET A 3 -2.90 13.70 -3.11
C MET A 3 -2.31 13.04 -4.35
N LEU A 4 -3.09 12.18 -5.00
CA LEU A 4 -2.75 11.61 -6.30
C LEU A 4 -3.65 12.29 -7.35
N ALA A 5 -3.11 13.29 -8.04
CA ALA A 5 -3.75 13.88 -9.21
C ALA A 5 -3.23 13.18 -10.46
N MET A 6 -4.13 12.54 -11.22
CA MET A 6 -3.80 12.03 -12.54
C MET A 6 -4.35 13.01 -13.57
N ALA A 7 -3.48 13.87 -14.09
CA ALA A 7 -3.75 14.63 -15.30
C ALA A 7 -3.64 13.69 -16.52
N GLU A 8 -4.35 14.03 -17.58
CA GLU A 8 -4.57 13.28 -18.82
C GLU A 8 -3.35 12.46 -19.28
N ASP A 9 -3.62 11.22 -19.70
CA ASP A 9 -2.63 10.26 -20.18
C ASP A 9 -1.89 10.80 -21.41
N ASN A 10 -0.79 11.51 -21.18
CA ASN A 10 0.39 11.38 -22.02
C ASN A 10 1.62 11.19 -21.14
N VAL A 11 1.63 10.03 -20.45
CA VAL A 11 2.76 9.59 -19.60
C VAL A 11 4.07 9.63 -20.38
N ASP A 12 4.02 9.40 -21.69
CA ASP A 12 5.18 9.48 -22.57
C ASP A 12 5.63 10.92 -22.81
N ASP A 13 4.71 11.87 -23.03
CA ASP A 13 5.06 13.30 -23.11
C ASP A 13 5.61 13.80 -21.78
N TRP A 14 5.01 13.45 -20.64
CA TRP A 14 5.52 13.85 -19.33
C TRP A 14 6.91 13.25 -19.05
N ARG A 15 7.15 11.99 -19.42
CA ARG A 15 8.49 11.36 -19.34
C ARG A 15 9.50 12.06 -20.25
N GLN A 16 9.10 12.42 -21.46
CA GLN A 16 9.95 13.15 -22.39
C GLN A 16 10.23 14.58 -21.91
N GLU A 17 9.24 15.26 -21.33
CA GLU A 17 9.36 16.63 -20.85
C GLU A 17 10.19 16.70 -19.57
N THR A 18 10.01 15.75 -18.63
CA THR A 18 10.89 15.61 -17.46
C THR A 18 12.32 15.24 -17.85
N SER A 19 12.51 14.37 -18.85
CA SER A 19 13.84 14.06 -19.38
C SER A 19 14.49 15.27 -20.05
N LYS A 20 13.74 16.05 -20.84
CA LYS A 20 14.22 17.29 -21.46
C LYS A 20 14.57 18.33 -20.42
N ARG A 21 13.75 18.48 -19.36
CA ARG A 21 14.00 19.42 -18.26
C ARG A 21 15.27 19.05 -17.50
N LYS A 22 15.47 17.77 -17.13
CA LYS A 22 16.71 17.30 -16.49
C LYS A 22 17.94 17.58 -17.36
N HIS A 23 17.85 17.30 -18.66
CA HIS A 23 18.94 17.56 -19.58
C HIS A 23 19.21 19.06 -19.78
N GLN A 24 18.19 19.92 -19.70
CA GLN A 24 18.36 21.38 -19.70
C GLN A 24 18.98 21.89 -18.40
N GLU A 25 18.49 21.42 -17.24
CA GLU A 25 19.05 21.75 -15.92
C GLU A 25 20.53 21.32 -15.84
N GLU A 26 20.88 20.15 -16.36
CA GLU A 26 22.26 19.66 -16.44
C GLU A 26 23.12 20.48 -17.39
N LYS A 27 22.61 20.84 -18.58
CA LYS A 27 23.30 21.77 -19.49
C LYS A 27 23.51 23.15 -18.87
N GLU A 28 22.54 23.67 -18.13
CA GLU A 28 22.70 24.93 -17.40
C GLU A 28 23.70 24.80 -16.25
N ARG A 29 23.75 23.65 -15.58
CA ARG A 29 24.75 23.35 -14.55
C ARG A 29 26.16 23.32 -15.14
N ILE A 30 26.36 22.60 -16.25
CA ILE A 30 27.64 22.53 -16.97
C ILE A 30 28.05 23.93 -17.44
N ARG A 31 27.13 24.67 -18.06
CA ARG A 31 27.41 26.05 -18.50
C ARG A 31 27.78 26.98 -17.34
N LYS A 32 27.17 26.83 -16.17
CA LYS A 32 27.53 27.60 -14.96
C LYS A 32 28.93 27.23 -14.44
N LEU A 33 29.32 25.96 -14.50
CA LEU A 33 30.66 25.51 -14.13
C LEU A 33 31.72 26.05 -15.11
N GLU A 34 31.44 26.01 -16.41
CA GLU A 34 32.29 26.61 -17.45
C GLU A 34 32.46 28.13 -17.27
N GLU A 35 31.35 28.85 -17.00
CA GLU A 35 31.37 30.30 -16.74
C GLU A 35 32.11 30.64 -15.43
N ALA A 36 32.11 29.73 -14.45
CA ALA A 36 32.85 29.86 -13.20
C ALA A 36 34.36 29.50 -13.33
N GLY A 37 34.78 28.91 -14.46
CA GLY A 37 36.15 28.44 -14.67
C GLY A 37 36.52 27.24 -13.80
N GLU A 38 35.53 26.52 -13.27
CA GLU A 38 35.74 25.23 -12.62
C GLU A 38 35.87 24.14 -13.69
N GLU A 39 36.83 23.24 -13.52
CA GLU A 39 37.00 22.09 -14.41
C GLU A 39 35.69 21.27 -14.37
N VAL A 40 34.99 21.23 -15.50
CA VAL A 40 33.84 20.34 -15.68
C VAL A 40 34.36 18.92 -15.46
N PRO A 41 33.82 18.16 -14.50
CA PRO A 41 34.19 16.76 -14.37
C PRO A 41 33.89 16.13 -15.73
N GLU A 42 34.94 15.69 -16.44
CA GLU A 42 34.77 14.92 -17.66
C GLU A 42 33.77 13.81 -17.31
N GLU A 43 32.63 13.80 -18.01
CA GLU A 43 31.71 12.67 -17.94
C GLU A 43 32.56 11.47 -18.35
N GLY A 44 33.11 10.78 -17.35
CA GLY A 44 33.91 9.60 -17.56
C GLY A 44 33.02 8.68 -18.35
N GLU A 45 33.39 8.44 -19.61
CA GLU A 45 32.93 7.29 -20.34
C GLU A 45 33.19 6.12 -19.39
N GLU A 46 32.14 5.61 -18.73
CA GLU A 46 32.18 4.34 -18.02
C GLU A 46 32.51 3.30 -19.09
N GLU A 47 33.81 3.14 -19.38
CA GLU A 47 34.35 1.95 -20.01
C GLU A 47 33.84 0.81 -19.15
N ALA A 48 32.90 0.05 -19.71
CA ALA A 48 32.34 -1.12 -19.06
C ALA A 48 33.51 -2.01 -18.61
N GLU A 49 33.76 -2.06 -17.30
CA GLU A 49 34.78 -2.91 -16.72
C GLU A 49 34.55 -4.33 -17.23
N GLU A 50 35.54 -4.87 -17.96
CA GLU A 50 35.46 -6.22 -18.47
C GLU A 50 35.24 -7.18 -17.29
N PRO A 51 34.24 -8.07 -17.36
CA PRO A 51 33.91 -8.94 -16.25
C PRO A 51 35.13 -9.79 -15.86
N PRO A 52 35.35 -10.05 -14.56
CA PRO A 52 36.50 -10.82 -14.10
C PRO A 52 36.53 -12.19 -14.79
N GLN A 53 37.64 -12.47 -15.47
CA GLN A 53 37.83 -13.74 -16.16
C GLN A 53 37.96 -14.86 -15.13
N MET A 54 37.13 -15.90 -15.30
CA MET A 54 37.20 -17.13 -14.52
C MET A 54 38.62 -17.74 -14.59
N PRO A 55 39.16 -18.30 -13.49
CA PRO A 55 40.43 -18.99 -13.52
C PRO A 55 40.40 -20.12 -14.57
N GLU A 56 41.31 -20.07 -15.54
CA GLU A 56 41.38 -21.02 -16.66
C GLU A 56 41.93 -22.39 -16.23
N GLU A 57 42.49 -22.50 -15.02
CA GLU A 57 43.09 -23.74 -14.52
C GLU A 57 42.03 -24.70 -13.92
N GLU A 58 41.86 -25.84 -14.58
CA GLU A 58 40.88 -26.88 -14.24
C GLU A 58 41.07 -27.47 -12.83
N GLU A 59 42.26 -27.34 -12.24
CA GLU A 59 42.57 -27.76 -10.86
C GLU A 59 42.03 -26.78 -9.81
N GLU A 60 42.01 -25.47 -10.08
CA GLU A 60 41.45 -24.47 -9.17
C GLU A 60 39.92 -24.53 -9.14
N GLN A 61 39.30 -24.84 -10.28
CA GLN A 61 37.85 -25.07 -10.36
C GLN A 61 37.44 -26.33 -9.58
N LYS A 62 38.20 -27.43 -9.66
CA LYS A 62 37.92 -28.64 -8.87
C LYS A 62 38.12 -28.42 -7.37
N ALA A 63 39.13 -27.64 -6.97
CA ALA A 63 39.38 -27.32 -5.56
C ALA A 63 38.25 -26.50 -4.91
N LEU A 64 37.49 -25.72 -5.69
CA LEU A 64 36.32 -24.97 -5.21
C LEU A 64 35.13 -25.88 -4.88
N PHE A 65 35.02 -27.05 -5.52
CA PHE A 65 33.88 -27.97 -5.38
C PHE A 65 34.19 -29.29 -4.65
N ASP A 66 35.46 -29.64 -4.40
CA ASP A 66 35.85 -30.93 -3.80
C ASP A 66 35.97 -30.96 -2.26
N LYS A 67 35.67 -29.86 -1.54
CA LYS A 67 35.66 -29.91 -0.07
C LYS A 67 34.30 -30.39 0.46
N THR A 68 34.32 -31.67 0.78
CA THR A 68 33.44 -32.54 1.58
C THR A 68 33.05 -32.00 2.98
N ALA A 69 32.78 -30.69 3.12
CA ALA A 69 32.46 -30.04 4.39
C ALA A 69 30.98 -29.61 4.53
N GLY A 70 30.12 -29.94 3.56
CA GLY A 70 28.77 -29.38 3.47
C GLY A 70 27.61 -30.28 3.86
N ASP A 71 27.79 -31.59 4.13
CA ASP A 71 26.65 -32.48 4.35
C ASP A 71 26.56 -32.99 5.80
N GLN A 72 26.12 -32.09 6.70
CA GLN A 72 25.84 -32.43 8.10
C GLN A 72 24.74 -33.49 8.26
N LEU A 73 23.96 -33.80 7.22
CA LEU A 73 22.90 -34.81 7.27
C LEU A 73 23.45 -36.24 7.21
N GLN A 74 24.57 -36.49 6.53
CA GLN A 74 25.22 -37.81 6.54
C GLN A 74 25.88 -38.13 7.89
N ALA A 75 26.38 -37.13 8.61
CA ALA A 75 26.96 -37.33 9.94
C ALA A 75 25.92 -37.68 11.03
N MET A 76 24.64 -37.35 10.81
CA MET A 76 23.55 -37.65 11.75
C MET A 76 22.79 -38.96 11.45
N ALA A 77 23.09 -39.64 10.33
CA ALA A 77 22.47 -40.90 9.94
C ALA A 77 22.50 -42.01 11.01
N PRO A 78 23.57 -42.20 11.83
CA PRO A 78 23.56 -43.23 12.87
C PRO A 78 22.76 -42.86 14.13
N PHE A 79 22.26 -41.62 14.25
CA PHE A 79 21.55 -41.12 15.44
C PHE A 79 20.03 -40.98 15.25
N LEU A 80 19.51 -41.29 14.06
CA LEU A 80 18.07 -41.32 13.79
C LEU A 80 17.58 -42.76 13.94
N PRO A 81 16.89 -43.13 15.04
CA PRO A 81 16.20 -44.42 15.11
C PRO A 81 15.10 -44.44 14.05
N LEU A 82 15.28 -45.29 13.03
CA LEU A 82 14.21 -45.56 12.06
C LEU A 82 13.00 -46.11 12.82
N PRO A 83 11.81 -45.52 12.67
CA PRO A 83 10.61 -46.02 13.33
C PRO A 83 10.34 -47.46 12.86
N GLU A 84 10.10 -48.36 13.82
CA GLU A 84 9.73 -49.74 13.55
C GLU A 84 8.39 -49.76 12.79
N LEU A 85 8.48 -49.95 11.47
CA LEU A 85 7.30 -50.13 10.63
C LEU A 85 6.71 -51.51 10.93
N ASP A 86 5.59 -51.51 11.66
CA ASP A 86 4.84 -52.71 12.00
C ASP A 86 4.22 -53.31 10.71
N PRO A 87 4.73 -54.44 10.18
CA PRO A 87 4.39 -54.94 8.84
C PRO A 87 2.91 -55.38 8.72
N LYS A 88 2.18 -55.44 9.84
CA LYS A 88 0.77 -55.84 9.91
C LYS A 88 -0.23 -54.71 9.63
N ARG A 89 0.24 -53.45 9.49
CA ARG A 89 -0.63 -52.29 9.19
C ARG A 89 -0.47 -51.72 7.79
N LEU A 90 0.38 -52.29 6.94
CA LEU A 90 0.47 -51.86 5.56
C LEU A 90 -0.76 -52.40 4.80
N PRO A 91 -1.52 -51.53 4.11
CA PRO A 91 -2.58 -52.00 3.23
C PRO A 91 -1.98 -52.94 2.17
N PRO A 92 -2.67 -54.04 1.81
CA PRO A 92 -2.16 -54.96 0.80
C PRO A 92 -1.93 -54.18 -0.49
N LEU A 93 -0.68 -54.17 -0.95
CA LEU A 93 -0.35 -53.62 -2.26
C LEU A 93 -1.17 -54.38 -3.31
N PRO A 94 -1.82 -53.67 -4.25
CA PRO A 94 -2.57 -54.32 -5.31
C PRO A 94 -1.65 -55.26 -6.09
N GLU A 95 -2.10 -56.49 -6.31
CA GLU A 95 -1.33 -57.53 -7.00
C GLU A 95 -0.85 -57.02 -8.38
N GLU A 96 0.45 -57.11 -8.65
CA GLU A 96 1.20 -56.59 -9.82
C GLU A 96 0.78 -57.13 -11.20
N LYS A 97 -0.42 -57.70 -11.35
CA LYS A 97 -0.79 -58.44 -12.57
C LYS A 97 -1.51 -57.64 -13.66
N LEU A 98 -1.64 -56.31 -13.57
CA LEU A 98 -2.37 -55.54 -14.59
C LEU A 98 -1.86 -54.10 -14.73
N VAL A 99 -0.59 -53.92 -15.02
CA VAL A 99 -0.12 -52.71 -15.73
C VAL A 99 0.88 -53.18 -16.77
N GLU A 100 0.37 -53.53 -17.95
CA GLU A 100 1.22 -53.54 -19.13
C GLU A 100 1.71 -52.10 -19.31
N PRO A 101 3.02 -51.84 -19.44
CA PRO A 101 3.50 -50.49 -19.70
C PRO A 101 2.90 -50.06 -21.04
N GLU A 102 1.95 -49.13 -21.00
CA GLU A 102 1.46 -48.49 -22.21
C GLU A 102 2.68 -47.96 -22.95
N THR A 103 2.95 -48.52 -24.13
CA THR A 103 3.95 -48.02 -25.04
C THR A 103 3.43 -46.68 -25.56
N VAL A 104 3.68 -45.62 -24.79
CA VAL A 104 3.35 -44.25 -25.19
C VAL A 104 4.20 -43.96 -26.42
N ASP A 105 3.53 -43.78 -27.55
CA ASP A 105 4.12 -43.48 -28.84
C ASP A 105 4.80 -42.10 -28.76
N ARG A 106 6.11 -42.09 -28.48
CA ARG A 106 6.88 -40.87 -28.19
C ARG A 106 6.87 -39.88 -29.35
N GLU A 107 6.61 -40.33 -30.57
CA GLU A 107 6.53 -39.47 -31.75
C GLU A 107 5.27 -38.59 -31.76
N ALA A 108 4.18 -39.00 -31.08
CA ALA A 108 2.97 -38.19 -30.94
C ALA A 108 3.13 -37.02 -29.95
N MET A 109 4.06 -37.11 -28.99
CA MET A 109 4.35 -36.06 -28.01
C MET A 109 5.17 -34.88 -28.57
N VAL A 110 5.68 -34.98 -29.80
CA VAL A 110 6.45 -33.89 -30.44
C VAL A 110 5.54 -32.79 -31.02
N THR A 111 4.23 -33.03 -31.10
CA THR A 111 3.27 -31.97 -31.45
C THR A 111 2.87 -31.17 -30.19
N GLY A 112 3.09 -29.85 -30.22
CA GLY A 112 3.18 -28.95 -29.05
C GLY A 112 2.05 -29.02 -28.01
N GLU A 113 2.26 -28.37 -26.86
CA GLU A 113 1.48 -28.48 -25.61
C GLU A 113 -0.04 -28.65 -25.77
N ALA A 114 -0.66 -27.96 -26.74
CA ALA A 114 -2.09 -28.08 -27.01
C ALA A 114 -2.53 -29.51 -27.38
N ALA A 115 -1.74 -30.23 -28.19
CA ALA A 115 -2.04 -31.60 -28.60
C ALA A 115 -1.84 -32.61 -27.46
N ALA A 116 -0.82 -32.38 -26.61
CA ALA A 116 -0.59 -33.19 -25.41
C ALA A 116 -1.74 -33.04 -24.39
N VAL A 117 -2.24 -31.81 -24.19
CA VAL A 117 -3.40 -31.55 -23.31
C VAL A 117 -4.68 -32.19 -23.89
N GLU A 118 -4.87 -32.15 -25.21
CA GLU A 118 -6.02 -32.78 -25.85
C GLU A 118 -5.96 -34.32 -25.81
N ALA A 119 -4.77 -34.90 -25.95
CA ALA A 119 -4.55 -36.35 -25.79
C ALA A 119 -4.82 -36.80 -24.35
N MET A 120 -4.33 -36.05 -23.36
CA MET A 120 -4.63 -36.31 -21.94
C MET A 120 -6.13 -36.21 -21.63
N ARG A 121 -6.84 -35.24 -22.24
CA ARG A 121 -8.31 -35.15 -22.14
C ARG A 121 -9.05 -36.35 -22.72
N LYS A 122 -8.51 -36.97 -23.78
CA LYS A 122 -9.13 -38.15 -24.42
C LYS A 122 -8.88 -39.43 -23.65
N GLN A 123 -7.71 -39.58 -23.03
CA GLN A 123 -7.33 -40.79 -22.30
C GLN A 123 -7.83 -40.81 -20.85
N SER A 124 -7.97 -39.65 -20.18
CA SER A 124 -8.39 -39.61 -18.79
C SER A 124 -9.82 -39.06 -18.64
N PRO A 125 -10.77 -39.80 -18.03
CA PRO A 125 -12.13 -39.31 -17.75
C PRO A 125 -12.18 -38.35 -16.54
N LEU A 126 -11.03 -37.85 -16.07
CA LEU A 126 -10.97 -36.92 -14.96
C LEU A 126 -11.30 -35.50 -15.46
N PRO A 127 -12.19 -34.77 -14.79
CA PRO A 127 -12.50 -33.40 -15.17
C PRO A 127 -11.26 -32.53 -14.96
N LEU A 128 -10.57 -32.20 -16.06
CA LEU A 128 -9.46 -31.25 -16.07
C LEU A 128 -10.01 -29.84 -15.78
N LEU A 129 -9.87 -29.41 -14.52
CA LEU A 129 -10.19 -28.06 -14.09
C LEU A 129 -9.16 -27.09 -14.68
N SER A 130 -9.61 -26.20 -15.58
CA SER A 130 -8.81 -25.07 -16.01
C SER A 130 -8.82 -24.02 -14.88
N LEU A 131 -7.75 -24.02 -14.08
CA LEU A 131 -7.53 -23.01 -13.05
C LEU A 131 -7.14 -21.70 -13.72
N LYS A 132 -8.11 -20.79 -13.87
CA LYS A 132 -7.83 -19.38 -14.15
C LYS A 132 -7.61 -18.68 -12.81
N VAL A 133 -6.37 -18.63 -12.36
CA VAL A 133 -6.01 -17.95 -11.10
C VAL A 133 -5.57 -16.52 -11.43
N ASP A 134 -6.42 -15.54 -11.09
CA ASP A 134 -6.09 -14.12 -10.91
C ASP A 134 -5.16 -13.46 -11.96
N GLY A 135 -5.30 -13.81 -13.25
CA GLY A 135 -4.50 -13.23 -14.32
C GLY A 135 -3.02 -13.62 -14.31
N ARG A 136 -2.64 -14.63 -13.51
CA ARG A 136 -1.28 -15.18 -13.47
C ARG A 136 -1.06 -16.13 -14.64
N THR A 137 0.17 -16.21 -15.12
CA THR A 137 0.50 -17.16 -16.19
C THR A 137 0.45 -18.59 -15.66
N PRO A 138 0.23 -19.61 -16.52
CA PRO A 138 0.21 -21.00 -16.10
C PRO A 138 1.50 -21.43 -15.39
N THR A 139 2.64 -20.86 -15.78
CA THR A 139 3.95 -21.09 -15.15
C THR A 139 4.00 -20.52 -13.73
N GLU A 140 3.55 -19.28 -13.51
CA GLU A 140 3.46 -18.70 -12.16
C GLU A 140 2.50 -19.48 -11.25
N THR A 141 1.45 -20.05 -11.85
CA THR A 141 0.48 -20.86 -11.12
C THR A 141 1.08 -22.22 -10.73
N ALA A 142 1.88 -22.82 -11.61
CA ALA A 142 2.61 -24.05 -11.35
C ALA A 142 3.69 -23.86 -10.28
N GLU A 143 4.48 -22.78 -10.36
CA GLU A 143 5.45 -22.40 -9.32
C GLU A 143 4.78 -22.20 -7.96
N LEU A 144 3.64 -21.49 -7.93
CA LEU A 144 2.87 -21.31 -6.70
C LEU A 144 2.35 -22.65 -6.17
N MET A 145 1.89 -23.55 -7.05
CA MET A 145 1.45 -24.89 -6.67
C MET A 145 2.60 -25.75 -6.16
N GLU A 146 3.81 -25.63 -6.71
CA GLU A 146 4.99 -26.36 -6.27
C GLU A 146 5.44 -25.89 -4.88
N VAL A 147 5.37 -24.57 -4.64
CA VAL A 147 5.59 -23.96 -3.32
C VAL A 147 4.50 -24.37 -2.31
N LEU A 148 3.23 -24.37 -2.71
CA LEU A 148 2.10 -24.69 -1.83
C LEU A 148 1.94 -26.19 -1.53
N SER A 149 2.25 -27.05 -2.50
CA SER A 149 2.16 -28.51 -2.37
C SER A 149 3.28 -29.09 -1.51
N GLY A 150 4.31 -28.28 -1.17
CA GLY A 150 5.44 -28.72 -0.36
C GLY A 150 6.30 -29.79 -1.03
N PHE A 151 6.14 -29.97 -2.34
CA PHE A 151 6.99 -30.84 -3.17
C PHE A 151 8.30 -30.15 -3.60
N GLY A 152 8.36 -28.81 -3.53
CA GLY A 152 9.62 -28.07 -3.54
C GLY A 152 10.41 -28.29 -2.26
N GLY A 153 11.75 -28.31 -2.35
CA GLY A 153 12.64 -28.47 -1.20
C GLY A 153 12.24 -27.60 -0.01
N ARG A 154 12.49 -28.08 1.22
CA ARG A 154 12.18 -27.35 2.46
C ARG A 154 12.62 -25.90 2.31
N VAL A 155 11.66 -24.97 2.36
CA VAL A 155 11.95 -23.52 2.33
C VAL A 155 13.02 -23.24 3.37
N GLY A 156 14.16 -22.71 2.92
CA GLY A 156 15.28 -22.38 3.79
C GLY A 156 14.84 -21.44 4.91
N LEU A 157 15.56 -21.49 6.03
CA LEU A 157 15.35 -20.50 7.08
C LEU A 157 15.60 -19.10 6.49
N PRO A 158 14.80 -18.10 6.90
CA PRO A 158 14.98 -16.72 6.46
C PRO A 158 16.41 -16.25 6.75
N ALA A 159 17.10 -15.73 5.73
CA ALA A 159 18.48 -15.28 5.83
C ALA A 159 18.53 -13.74 5.71
N PRO A 160 19.24 -13.03 6.62
CA PRO A 160 19.41 -11.59 6.51
C PRO A 160 20.28 -11.26 5.29
N LEU A 161 19.93 -10.18 4.60
CA LEU A 161 20.69 -9.62 3.49
C LEU A 161 21.39 -8.36 3.97
N GLU A 162 22.71 -8.45 4.17
CA GLU A 162 23.55 -7.33 4.60
C GLU A 162 24.30 -6.74 3.39
N GLY A 163 24.49 -5.43 3.37
CA GLY A 163 25.45 -4.77 2.46
C GLY A 163 24.88 -4.07 1.21
N ALA A 164 23.56 -4.00 1.03
CA ALA A 164 22.97 -3.17 -0.04
C ALA A 164 22.78 -1.72 0.45
N ALA A 165 23.14 -0.75 -0.39
CA ALA A 165 22.87 0.66 -0.12
C ALA A 165 21.47 1.05 -0.61
N GLU A 166 21.04 0.48 -1.74
CA GLU A 166 19.75 0.77 -2.33
C GLU A 166 18.76 -0.42 -2.29
N PRO A 167 17.44 -0.17 -2.17
CA PRO A 167 16.45 -1.23 -2.19
C PRO A 167 16.48 -2.10 -3.46
N LYS A 168 16.88 -1.53 -4.61
CA LYS A 168 16.93 -2.25 -5.89
C LYS A 168 18.07 -3.26 -5.94
N GLU A 169 19.18 -3.00 -5.25
CA GLU A 169 20.36 -3.88 -5.21
C GLU A 169 20.06 -5.18 -4.46
N LEU A 170 19.18 -5.13 -3.46
CA LEU A 170 18.76 -6.32 -2.69
C LEU A 170 18.19 -7.45 -3.55
N LEU A 171 17.57 -7.10 -4.69
CA LEU A 171 17.02 -8.10 -5.61
C LEU A 171 18.12 -8.87 -6.36
N ARG A 172 19.32 -8.29 -6.49
CA ARG A 172 20.46 -8.84 -7.24
C ARG A 172 21.60 -9.34 -6.34
N LEU A 173 21.63 -8.89 -5.08
CA LEU A 173 22.70 -9.21 -4.14
C LEU A 173 22.89 -10.73 -3.97
N ASN A 174 24.11 -11.24 -4.14
CA ASN A 174 24.45 -12.67 -3.97
C ASN A 174 23.77 -13.65 -4.95
N LEU A 175 23.29 -13.16 -6.11
CA LEU A 175 22.73 -14.00 -7.18
C LEU A 175 23.61 -13.93 -8.43
N GLU A 176 24.71 -14.68 -8.43
CA GLU A 176 25.56 -14.78 -9.64
C GLU A 176 24.93 -15.70 -10.70
N THR A 177 24.12 -16.69 -10.30
CA THR A 177 23.56 -17.72 -11.21
C THR A 177 22.14 -18.22 -10.82
N GLY A 178 21.45 -17.55 -9.89
CA GLY A 178 20.14 -17.97 -9.37
C GLY A 178 18.94 -17.24 -10.00
N PRO A 179 17.69 -17.74 -9.76
CA PRO A 179 16.48 -17.05 -10.21
C PRO A 179 16.33 -15.68 -9.53
N ASP A 180 15.89 -14.68 -10.30
CA ASP A 180 15.68 -13.32 -9.80
C ASP A 180 14.76 -13.30 -8.58
N ARG A 181 15.24 -12.70 -7.47
CA ARG A 181 14.39 -12.43 -6.31
C ARG A 181 13.28 -11.47 -6.69
N ARG A 182 12.12 -11.65 -6.06
CA ARG A 182 10.97 -10.76 -6.23
C ARG A 182 10.70 -9.99 -4.96
N TRP A 183 10.10 -8.81 -5.09
CA TRP A 183 9.56 -8.11 -3.92
C TRP A 183 8.45 -8.92 -3.27
N SER A 184 8.48 -9.02 -1.94
CA SER A 184 7.36 -9.59 -1.20
C SER A 184 6.05 -8.82 -1.47
N PRO A 185 4.87 -9.43 -1.22
CA PRO A 185 3.59 -8.73 -1.30
C PRO A 185 3.49 -7.46 -0.45
N TRP A 186 4.34 -7.33 0.58
CA TRP A 186 4.43 -6.17 1.47
C TRP A 186 5.31 -5.03 0.91
N ARG A 187 6.01 -5.28 -0.20
CA ARG A 187 6.91 -4.32 -0.88
C ARG A 187 7.95 -3.74 0.10
N LEU A 188 7.88 -2.44 0.36
CA LEU A 188 8.80 -1.69 1.21
C LEU A 188 8.35 -1.56 2.67
N HIS A 189 7.30 -2.27 3.09
CA HIS A 189 6.72 -2.13 4.42
C HIS A 189 7.00 -3.35 5.28
N CYS A 190 7.17 -3.12 6.58
CA CYS A 190 7.44 -4.18 7.55
C CYS A 190 6.21 -5.07 7.78
N PRO A 191 6.26 -6.39 7.47
CA PRO A 191 5.12 -7.28 7.67
C PRO A 191 4.79 -7.48 9.15
N VAL A 192 5.81 -7.45 10.03
CA VAL A 192 5.63 -7.62 11.48
C VAL A 192 4.95 -6.39 12.09
N SER A 193 5.40 -5.18 11.75
CA SER A 193 4.74 -3.95 12.19
C SER A 193 3.32 -3.88 11.69
N LEU A 194 3.06 -4.31 10.44
CA LEU A 194 1.71 -4.33 9.90
C LEU A 194 0.80 -5.32 10.65
N HIS A 195 1.32 -6.48 11.05
CA HIS A 195 0.60 -7.42 11.92
C HIS A 195 0.29 -6.81 13.30
N GLU A 196 1.16 -5.93 13.80
CA GLU A 196 0.97 -5.12 15.01
C GLU A 196 0.14 -3.84 14.78
N LYS A 197 -0.45 -3.70 13.58
CA LYS A 197 -1.30 -2.56 13.18
C LYS A 197 -0.57 -1.22 13.07
N GLN A 198 0.73 -1.26 12.76
CA GLN A 198 1.55 -0.09 12.52
C GLN A 198 2.15 -0.16 11.11
N LEU A 199 1.96 0.89 10.33
CA LEU A 199 2.55 1.00 8.99
C LEU A 199 3.92 1.66 9.13
N ALA A 200 4.95 0.84 9.28
CA ALA A 200 6.33 1.29 9.33
C ALA A 200 7.04 0.95 8.02
N PRO A 201 7.73 1.92 7.37
CA PRO A 201 8.60 1.62 6.25
C PRO A 201 9.74 0.72 6.74
N GLY A 202 10.12 -0.26 5.92
CA GLY A 202 11.26 -1.12 6.23
C GLY A 202 12.57 -0.45 5.82
N ALA A 203 13.64 -0.70 6.58
CA ALA A 203 14.99 -0.27 6.23
C ALA A 203 15.70 -1.36 5.43
N VAL A 204 16.57 -0.93 4.51
CA VAL A 204 17.39 -1.80 3.65
C VAL A 204 18.35 -2.66 4.48
N GLU A 205 18.85 -2.12 5.59
CA GLU A 205 19.77 -2.80 6.53
C GLU A 205 19.16 -4.04 7.19
N PHE A 206 17.83 -4.07 7.33
CA PHE A 206 17.12 -5.18 7.94
C PHE A 206 16.40 -6.03 6.90
N ALA A 207 16.92 -6.14 5.68
CA ALA A 207 16.33 -6.97 4.63
C ALA A 207 16.50 -8.46 4.91
N VAL A 208 15.49 -9.27 4.56
CA VAL A 208 15.54 -10.74 4.71
C VAL A 208 15.03 -11.39 3.43
N ASP A 209 15.78 -12.38 2.95
CA ASP A 209 15.32 -13.29 1.90
C ASP A 209 14.55 -14.46 2.53
N TYR A 210 13.32 -14.66 2.07
CA TYR A 210 12.51 -15.81 2.45
C TYR A 210 11.67 -16.29 1.28
N ALA A 211 11.87 -17.55 0.88
CA ALA A 211 11.18 -18.21 -0.24
C ALA A 211 11.30 -17.45 -1.59
N GLY A 212 12.45 -16.82 -1.86
CA GLY A 212 12.69 -16.05 -3.08
C GLY A 212 12.06 -14.66 -3.08
N TYR A 213 11.51 -14.24 -1.93
CA TYR A 213 10.98 -12.90 -1.72
C TYR A 213 11.85 -12.10 -0.77
N VAL A 214 12.06 -10.83 -1.13
CA VAL A 214 12.72 -9.86 -0.25
C VAL A 214 11.69 -9.17 0.64
N PHE A 215 11.91 -9.25 1.95
CA PHE A 215 11.14 -8.56 2.98
C PHE A 215 12.01 -7.48 3.62
N LEU A 216 11.43 -6.31 3.88
CA LEU A 216 12.08 -5.21 4.58
C LEU A 216 11.44 -5.03 5.96
N PHE A 217 12.24 -4.77 6.98
CA PHE A 217 11.78 -4.63 8.36
C PHE A 217 12.14 -3.25 8.92
N ALA A 218 11.29 -2.71 9.78
CA ALA A 218 11.48 -1.39 10.37
C ALA A 218 12.64 -1.34 11.38
N GLY A 219 13.02 -2.49 11.93
CA GLY A 219 14.08 -2.62 12.93
C GLY A 219 14.52 -4.07 13.11
N GLU A 220 15.66 -4.23 13.78
CA GLU A 220 16.28 -5.53 14.04
C GLU A 220 15.38 -6.46 14.87
N GLU A 221 14.60 -5.90 15.81
CA GLU A 221 13.70 -6.69 16.64
C GLU A 221 12.59 -7.35 15.80
N GLN A 222 12.01 -6.59 14.87
CA GLN A 222 10.97 -7.08 13.97
C GLN A 222 11.53 -8.14 13.02
N MET A 223 12.73 -7.91 12.48
CA MET A 223 13.46 -8.88 11.67
C MET A 223 13.67 -10.20 12.42
N ARG A 224 14.21 -10.14 13.65
CA ARG A 224 14.44 -11.34 14.49
C ARG A 224 13.14 -12.10 14.79
N ARG A 225 12.04 -11.38 15.10
CA ARG A 225 10.72 -11.99 15.32
C ARG A 225 10.22 -12.71 14.06
N PHE A 226 10.38 -12.10 12.89
CA PHE A 226 10.02 -12.72 11.62
C PHE A 226 10.86 -13.97 11.35
N CYS A 227 12.18 -13.91 11.58
CA CYS A 227 13.06 -15.05 11.34
C CYS A 227 12.70 -16.26 12.22
N GLN A 228 12.21 -16.03 13.44
CA GLN A 228 11.74 -17.10 14.32
C GLN A 228 10.44 -17.74 13.83
N TRP A 229 9.48 -16.93 13.34
CA TRP A 229 8.12 -17.41 13.02
C TRP A 229 7.54 -16.76 11.76
N PRO A 230 8.11 -16.99 10.56
CA PRO A 230 7.69 -16.28 9.34
C PRO A 230 6.24 -16.59 8.97
N LYS A 231 5.79 -17.83 9.17
CA LYS A 231 4.41 -18.26 8.87
C LYS A 231 3.35 -17.44 9.60
N ARG A 232 3.62 -16.97 10.82
CA ARG A 232 2.67 -16.19 11.61
C ARG A 232 2.35 -14.84 10.96
N TYR A 233 3.35 -14.22 10.36
CA TYR A 233 3.23 -12.89 9.74
C TYR A 233 2.77 -12.95 8.28
N LEU A 234 2.93 -14.10 7.63
CA LEU A 234 2.55 -14.31 6.22
C LEU A 234 1.18 -14.98 6.03
N THR A 235 0.47 -15.33 7.12
CA THR A 235 -0.84 -16.00 7.03
C THR A 235 -1.88 -15.10 6.37
N ASP A 236 -1.87 -13.81 6.74
CA ASP A 236 -2.80 -12.83 6.20
C ASP A 236 -2.08 -11.94 5.18
N LEU A 237 -2.67 -11.80 3.99
CA LEU A 237 -2.24 -10.80 3.02
C LEU A 237 -2.28 -9.40 3.67
N PRO A 238 -1.37 -8.47 3.28
CA PRO A 238 -1.34 -7.13 3.83
C PRO A 238 -2.66 -6.41 3.58
N ARG A 239 -3.51 -6.35 4.62
CA ARG A 239 -4.72 -5.54 4.61
C ARG A 239 -4.38 -4.22 5.27
N ILE A 240 -4.38 -3.14 4.49
CA ILE A 240 -4.06 -1.80 5.01
C ILE A 240 -5.18 -1.30 5.93
N ASN A 241 -6.41 -1.84 5.79
CA ASN A 241 -7.55 -1.46 6.61
C ASN A 241 -7.68 -2.24 7.94
N VAL A 242 -6.63 -2.25 8.77
CA VAL A 242 -6.74 -2.82 10.12
C VAL A 242 -7.29 -1.77 11.09
N PRO A 243 -8.24 -2.11 11.99
CA PRO A 243 -8.76 -1.16 12.97
C PRO A 243 -7.64 -0.55 13.81
N GLY A 244 -7.45 0.76 13.67
CA GLY A 244 -6.34 1.53 14.26
C GLY A 244 -5.48 2.25 13.22
N LEU A 245 -5.49 1.81 11.95
CA LEU A 245 -4.76 2.42 10.85
C LEU A 245 -5.72 3.25 9.97
N ALA A 246 -6.13 4.40 10.49
CA ALA A 246 -7.05 5.33 9.84
C ALA A 246 -6.34 6.16 8.76
N LEU A 247 -6.01 5.55 7.62
CA LEU A 247 -5.50 6.27 6.46
C LEU A 247 -6.64 6.87 5.64
N GLY A 248 -6.59 8.19 5.43
CA GLY A 248 -7.51 8.92 4.56
C GLY A 248 -6.86 9.26 3.23
N PHE A 249 -7.47 8.81 2.14
CA PHE A 249 -7.09 9.19 0.77
C PHE A 249 -8.21 10.00 0.13
N VAL A 250 -7.84 10.97 -0.71
CA VAL A 250 -8.79 11.69 -1.55
C VAL A 250 -8.46 11.40 -2.99
N LEU A 251 -9.44 10.87 -3.73
CA LEU A 251 -9.35 10.65 -5.16
C LEU A 251 -9.99 11.83 -5.88
N LEU A 252 -9.15 12.60 -6.57
CA LEU A 252 -9.55 13.71 -7.42
C LEU A 252 -9.36 13.29 -8.87
N SER A 253 -10.43 13.33 -9.67
CA SER A 253 -10.34 13.15 -11.12
C SER A 253 -11.16 14.20 -11.85
N PRO A 254 -10.62 14.79 -12.93
CA PRO A 254 -11.40 15.64 -13.82
C PRO A 254 -12.57 14.84 -14.39
N GLY A 255 -13.77 15.40 -14.28
CA GLY A 255 -15.01 14.75 -14.74
C GLY A 255 -15.31 13.38 -14.09
N GLY A 256 -14.64 13.02 -13.00
CA GLY A 256 -14.82 11.74 -12.32
C GLY A 256 -14.35 10.52 -13.12
N PHE A 257 -13.55 10.70 -14.18
CA PHE A 257 -13.11 9.61 -15.05
C PHE A 257 -12.38 8.51 -14.26
N ARG A 258 -12.90 7.28 -14.33
CA ARG A 258 -12.38 6.08 -13.63
C ARG A 258 -12.23 6.18 -12.10
N CYS A 259 -12.57 7.30 -11.47
CA CYS A 259 -12.52 7.47 -10.01
C CYS A 259 -13.30 6.38 -9.29
N GLN A 260 -14.51 6.06 -9.76
CA GLN A 260 -15.35 5.01 -9.16
C GLN A 260 -14.71 3.62 -9.31
N GLN A 261 -14.11 3.33 -10.46
CA GLN A 261 -13.47 2.03 -10.70
C GLN A 261 -12.21 1.86 -9.85
N LEU A 262 -11.40 2.92 -9.73
CA LEU A 262 -10.20 2.92 -8.90
C LEU A 262 -10.55 2.86 -7.41
N ALA A 263 -11.53 3.66 -6.97
CA ALA A 263 -12.06 3.61 -5.63
C ALA A 263 -12.57 2.20 -5.25
N LYS A 264 -13.35 1.58 -6.13
CA LYS A 264 -13.84 0.21 -5.93
C LYS A 264 -12.70 -0.80 -5.90
N ARG A 265 -11.68 -0.65 -6.75
CA ARG A 265 -10.47 -1.50 -6.66
C ARG A 265 -9.74 -1.32 -5.34
N LEU A 266 -9.66 -0.10 -4.80
CA LEU A 266 -9.06 0.16 -3.50
C LEU A 266 -9.87 -0.46 -2.36
N GLU A 267 -11.19 -0.41 -2.44
CA GLU A 267 -12.10 -1.10 -1.51
C GLU A 267 -11.92 -2.62 -1.61
N ASP A 268 -11.95 -3.20 -2.81
CA ASP A 268 -11.83 -4.65 -3.03
C ASP A 268 -10.44 -5.18 -2.62
N THR A 269 -9.37 -4.42 -2.89
CA THR A 269 -7.98 -4.86 -2.66
C THR A 269 -7.54 -4.63 -1.22
N TYR A 270 -7.83 -3.45 -0.66
CA TYR A 270 -7.29 -3.02 0.64
C TYR A 270 -8.36 -2.92 1.72
N GLY A 271 -9.64 -3.04 1.35
CA GLY A 271 -10.77 -2.95 2.27
C GLY A 271 -11.18 -1.51 2.61
N PHE A 272 -10.66 -0.48 1.93
CA PHE A 272 -10.96 0.92 2.29
C PHE A 272 -12.46 1.23 2.25
N GLN A 273 -12.94 2.03 3.20
CA GLN A 273 -14.31 2.52 3.17
C GLN A 273 -14.44 3.62 2.11
N LEU A 274 -15.21 3.34 1.06
CA LEU A 274 -15.51 4.33 0.03
C LEU A 274 -16.53 5.36 0.54
N VAL A 275 -16.17 6.64 0.47
CA VAL A 275 -17.03 7.77 0.80
C VAL A 275 -17.23 8.63 -0.44
N SER A 276 -18.44 8.61 -0.98
CA SER A 276 -18.84 9.46 -2.12
C SER A 276 -19.85 10.49 -1.62
N PRO A 277 -19.49 11.79 -1.53
CA PRO A 277 -20.40 12.84 -1.06
C PRO A 277 -21.69 12.91 -1.87
N LEU A 278 -21.61 12.73 -3.19
CA LEU A 278 -22.78 12.71 -4.07
C LEU A 278 -23.72 11.55 -3.74
N SER A 279 -23.17 10.36 -3.51
CA SER A 279 -23.97 9.18 -3.15
C SER A 279 -24.60 9.35 -1.76
N LEU A 280 -23.89 9.99 -0.83
CA LEU A 280 -24.43 10.31 0.50
C LEU A 280 -25.54 11.34 0.42
N LEU A 281 -25.39 12.40 -0.38
CA LEU A 281 -26.42 13.42 -0.61
C LEU A 281 -27.66 12.80 -1.25
N GLN A 282 -27.52 11.95 -2.26
CA GLN A 282 -28.65 11.26 -2.88
C GLN A 282 -29.42 10.37 -1.88
N ARG A 283 -28.69 9.62 -1.04
CA ARG A 283 -29.30 8.81 0.03
C ARG A 283 -30.01 9.70 1.04
N ALA A 284 -29.42 10.82 1.42
CA ALA A 284 -29.99 11.74 2.39
C ALA A 284 -31.22 12.49 1.84
N LEU A 285 -31.25 12.80 0.54
CA LEU A 285 -32.40 13.39 -0.14
C LEU A 285 -33.60 12.44 -0.25
N ALA A 286 -33.36 11.14 -0.30
CA ALA A 286 -34.42 10.12 -0.31
C ALA A 286 -35.11 9.98 1.06
N GLN A 287 -34.45 10.40 2.14
CA GLN A 287 -35.00 10.38 3.49
C GLN A 287 -35.90 11.60 3.75
N PRO A 288 -36.87 11.48 4.69
CA PRO A 288 -37.61 12.64 5.16
C PRO A 288 -36.66 13.61 5.86
N PRO A 289 -36.78 14.93 5.59
CA PRO A 289 -35.93 15.92 6.25
C PRO A 289 -36.21 15.98 7.75
N VAL A 290 -35.16 16.29 8.51
CA VAL A 290 -35.25 16.57 9.95
C VAL A 290 -35.57 18.06 10.13
N PRO A 291 -36.45 18.46 11.08
CA PRO A 291 -36.69 19.87 11.39
C PRO A 291 -35.40 20.61 11.73
N ASP A 292 -35.27 21.86 11.30
CA ASP A 292 -34.07 22.69 11.53
C ASP A 292 -33.84 22.94 13.02
N GLU A 293 -34.93 23.17 13.77
CA GLU A 293 -34.91 23.29 15.22
C GLU A 293 -35.36 21.94 15.83
N PRO A 294 -34.42 21.12 16.35
CA PRO A 294 -34.84 20.01 17.18
C PRO A 294 -35.57 20.63 18.37
N ALA A 295 -36.82 20.20 18.62
CA ALA A 295 -37.51 20.56 19.85
C ALA A 295 -36.55 20.28 21.02
N GLU A 296 -36.33 21.25 21.93
CA GLU A 296 -35.19 21.33 22.86
C GLU A 296 -34.84 20.05 23.66
N GLU A 297 -35.71 19.04 23.70
CA GLU A 297 -35.49 17.75 24.38
C GLU A 297 -35.31 16.54 23.44
N ALA A 298 -35.54 16.68 22.13
CA ALA A 298 -35.38 15.59 21.17
C ALA A 298 -33.94 15.57 20.65
N LEU A 299 -33.08 14.76 21.28
CA LEU A 299 -31.82 14.34 20.65
C LEU A 299 -32.15 13.90 19.22
N PRO A 300 -31.36 14.34 18.21
CA PRO A 300 -31.57 13.86 16.85
C PRO A 300 -31.60 12.32 16.92
N PRO A 301 -32.57 11.67 16.26
CA PRO A 301 -32.64 10.22 16.28
C PRO A 301 -31.25 9.69 15.91
N VAL A 302 -30.75 8.70 16.65
CA VAL A 302 -29.49 8.02 16.33
C VAL A 302 -29.69 7.38 14.96
N ALA A 303 -29.44 8.18 13.92
CA ALA A 303 -29.92 7.90 12.60
C ALA A 303 -28.98 6.86 12.00
N THR A 304 -29.54 5.68 11.75
CA THR A 304 -28.86 4.61 11.03
C THR A 304 -28.57 4.99 9.58
N GLU A 305 -29.10 6.11 9.09
CA GLU A 305 -29.02 6.58 7.71
C GLU A 305 -28.67 8.08 7.65
N PRO A 306 -28.02 8.54 6.57
CA PRO A 306 -27.67 9.94 6.41
C PRO A 306 -28.94 10.79 6.23
N TRP A 307 -28.95 11.99 6.81
CA TRP A 307 -30.13 12.86 6.83
C TRP A 307 -29.77 14.33 6.54
N LEU A 308 -30.77 15.10 6.12
CA LEU A 308 -30.65 16.54 5.83
C LEU A 308 -31.62 17.34 6.69
N TYR A 309 -31.26 18.57 7.01
CA TYR A 309 -32.19 19.50 7.63
C TYR A 309 -33.26 19.96 6.62
N ALA A 310 -34.41 20.42 7.10
CA ALA A 310 -35.54 20.84 6.26
C ALA A 310 -35.16 21.98 5.31
N SER A 311 -34.41 22.98 5.80
CA SER A 311 -33.83 24.06 4.99
C SER A 311 -32.90 23.51 3.90
N GLU A 312 -31.90 22.70 4.27
CA GLU A 312 -30.95 22.09 3.33
C GLU A 312 -31.66 21.27 2.24
N HIS A 313 -32.66 20.50 2.63
CA HIS A 313 -33.45 19.66 1.71
C HIS A 313 -34.22 20.50 0.69
N GLN A 314 -34.83 21.59 1.15
CA GLN A 314 -35.53 22.54 0.28
C GLN A 314 -34.56 23.24 -0.68
N GLU A 315 -33.38 23.64 -0.20
CA GLU A 315 -32.35 24.29 -1.01
C GLU A 315 -31.80 23.39 -2.11
N LEU A 316 -31.50 22.13 -1.78
CA LEU A 316 -31.04 21.15 -2.75
C LEU A 316 -32.11 20.83 -3.79
N ARG A 317 -33.38 20.75 -3.39
CA ARG A 317 -34.51 20.60 -4.32
C ARG A 317 -34.73 21.81 -5.21
N ALA A 318 -34.38 23.01 -4.73
CA ALA A 318 -34.37 24.23 -5.51
C ALA A 318 -33.16 24.31 -6.47
N GLY A 319 -32.27 23.32 -6.49
CA GLY A 319 -31.09 23.28 -7.34
C GLY A 319 -29.93 24.13 -6.83
N LYS A 320 -29.96 24.58 -5.56
CA LYS A 320 -28.79 25.22 -4.95
C LYS A 320 -27.71 24.17 -4.68
N ALA A 321 -26.45 24.59 -4.72
CA ALA A 321 -25.32 23.73 -4.35
C ALA A 321 -25.38 23.37 -2.86
N ALA A 322 -24.95 22.14 -2.52
CA ALA A 322 -24.83 21.72 -1.13
C ALA A 322 -23.80 22.58 -0.39
N SER A 323 -24.10 22.99 0.83
CA SER A 323 -23.14 23.72 1.65
C SER A 323 -21.96 22.82 2.06
N THR A 324 -20.78 23.42 2.26
CA THR A 324 -19.60 22.69 2.75
C THR A 324 -19.88 22.02 4.11
N ALA A 325 -20.61 22.70 4.98
CA ALA A 325 -21.01 22.16 6.28
C ALA A 325 -21.89 20.92 6.15
N THR A 326 -22.84 20.92 5.22
CA THR A 326 -23.69 19.76 4.90
C THR A 326 -22.84 18.58 4.42
N CYS A 327 -21.92 18.82 3.49
CA CYS A 327 -21.02 17.78 2.97
C CYS A 327 -20.13 17.18 4.07
N LEU A 328 -19.51 18.02 4.90
CA LEU A 328 -18.67 17.57 6.01
C LEU A 328 -19.47 16.78 7.04
N ARG A 329 -20.70 17.20 7.36
CA ARG A 329 -21.60 16.47 8.27
C ARG A 329 -21.92 15.06 7.74
N LEU A 330 -22.25 14.95 6.46
CA LEU A 330 -22.53 13.64 5.83
C LEU A 330 -21.29 12.74 5.77
N ILE A 331 -20.12 13.30 5.45
CA ILE A 331 -18.85 12.57 5.46
C ILE A 331 -18.52 12.12 6.89
N GLY A 332 -18.65 13.02 7.86
CA GLY A 332 -18.39 12.75 9.28
C GLY A 332 -19.30 11.65 9.82
N TRP A 333 -20.58 11.66 9.45
CA TRP A 333 -21.53 10.60 9.78
C TRP A 333 -21.09 9.25 9.22
N GLN A 334 -20.77 9.17 7.91
CA GLN A 334 -20.35 7.92 7.27
C GLN A 334 -19.06 7.35 7.87
N LEU A 335 -18.16 8.23 8.35
CA LEU A 335 -16.90 7.87 8.99
C LEU A 335 -17.01 7.64 10.51
N GLY A 336 -18.17 7.93 11.12
CA GLY A 336 -18.38 7.83 12.57
C GLY A 336 -17.62 8.89 13.38
N VAL A 337 -17.32 10.05 12.77
CA VAL A 337 -16.60 11.19 13.38
C VAL A 337 -17.48 12.45 13.49
N GLU A 338 -18.81 12.29 13.46
CA GLU A 338 -19.78 13.39 13.56
C GLU A 338 -19.58 14.27 14.80
N LYS A 339 -19.21 13.67 15.93
CA LYS A 339 -18.95 14.38 17.20
C LYS A 339 -17.79 15.37 17.07
N ASN A 340 -16.82 15.08 16.20
CA ASN A 340 -15.67 15.96 16.00
C ASN A 340 -16.10 17.32 15.42
N LEU A 341 -17.12 17.35 14.56
CA LEU A 341 -17.61 18.61 14.00
C LEU A 341 -18.23 19.49 15.09
N ALA A 342 -19.01 18.90 16.00
CA ALA A 342 -19.57 19.63 17.13
C ALA A 342 -18.49 20.13 18.10
N LEU A 343 -17.47 19.31 18.37
CA LEU A 343 -16.33 19.70 19.22
C LEU A 343 -15.51 20.83 18.58
N LEU A 344 -15.23 20.74 17.28
CA LEU A 344 -14.52 21.80 16.56
C LEU A 344 -15.33 23.10 16.49
N GLN A 345 -16.64 23.03 16.27
CA GLN A 345 -17.51 24.21 16.31
C GLN A 345 -17.49 24.89 17.68
N LYS A 346 -17.59 24.11 18.77
CA LYS A 346 -17.44 24.63 20.14
C LYS A 346 -16.07 25.27 20.36
N GLN A 347 -15.00 24.65 19.86
CA GLN A 347 -13.65 25.18 19.98
C GLN A 347 -13.49 26.50 19.19
N VAL A 348 -14.06 26.59 17.99
CA VAL A 348 -14.05 27.83 17.19
C VAL A 348 -14.81 28.94 17.91
N GLN A 349 -16.00 28.64 18.46
CA GLN A 349 -16.78 29.60 19.25
C GLN A 349 -16.00 30.08 20.49
N ALA A 350 -15.42 29.14 21.25
CA ALA A 350 -14.60 29.46 22.41
C ALA A 350 -13.37 30.30 22.05
N LEU A 351 -12.73 30.03 20.92
CA LEU A 351 -11.62 30.84 20.40
C LEU A 351 -12.07 32.24 19.99
N GLU A 352 -13.24 32.39 19.37
CA GLU A 352 -13.79 33.70 19.02
C GLU A 352 -14.16 34.53 20.25
N GLU A 353 -14.76 33.91 21.27
CA GLU A 353 -15.06 34.54 22.55
C GLU A 353 -13.78 34.95 23.29
N ALA A 354 -12.79 34.05 23.33
CA ALA A 354 -11.49 34.36 23.93
C ALA A 354 -10.78 35.50 23.19
N LYS A 355 -10.82 35.53 21.86
CA LYS A 355 -10.28 36.65 21.06
C LYS A 355 -10.94 37.98 21.40
N LYS A 356 -12.27 38.00 21.54
CA LYS A 356 -13.01 39.21 21.95
C LYS A 356 -12.58 39.68 23.35
N LEU A 357 -12.43 38.77 24.30
CA LEU A 357 -11.95 39.11 25.65
C LEU A 357 -10.52 39.67 25.64
N VAL A 358 -9.64 39.11 24.80
CA VAL A 358 -8.28 39.62 24.62
C VAL A 358 -8.29 41.02 24.02
N GLU A 359 -9.10 41.27 22.99
CA GLU A 359 -9.26 42.60 22.38
C GLU A 359 -9.81 43.64 23.38
N GLU A 360 -10.80 43.26 24.18
CA GLU A 360 -11.37 44.12 25.23
C GLU A 360 -10.35 44.44 26.34
N ALA A 361 -9.58 43.44 26.78
CA ALA A 361 -8.52 43.62 27.77
C ALA A 361 -7.38 44.51 27.24
N GLN A 362 -6.97 44.32 25.99
CA GLN A 362 -6.00 45.17 25.31
C GLN A 362 -6.49 46.62 25.18
N ALA A 363 -7.76 46.84 24.85
CA ALA A 363 -8.36 48.16 24.78
C ALA A 363 -8.44 48.84 26.17
N ALA A 364 -8.63 48.06 27.24
CA ALA A 364 -8.65 48.55 28.61
C ALA A 364 -7.24 48.73 29.24
N GLY A 365 -6.19 48.22 28.59
CA GLY A 365 -4.83 48.21 29.13
C GLY A 365 -4.66 47.27 30.33
N THR A 366 -5.52 46.25 30.45
CA THR A 366 -5.48 45.22 31.49
C THR A 366 -5.09 43.88 30.90
N GLU A 367 -4.43 43.01 31.67
CA GLU A 367 -4.16 41.64 31.23
C GLU A 367 -5.45 40.81 31.29
N PRO A 368 -5.76 39.96 30.28
CA PRO A 368 -6.95 39.13 30.28
C PRO A 368 -6.88 38.06 31.39
N GLU A 369 -7.72 38.15 32.40
CA GLU A 369 -7.78 37.17 33.49
C GLU A 369 -8.36 35.83 33.01
N GLY A 370 -7.65 34.72 33.27
CA GLY A 370 -8.17 33.36 33.07
C GLY A 370 -8.00 32.77 31.67
N LEU A 371 -7.33 33.46 30.74
CA LEU A 371 -7.00 32.92 29.42
C LEU A 371 -5.53 32.49 29.35
N THR A 372 -5.29 31.30 28.84
CA THR A 372 -3.95 30.83 28.46
C THR A 372 -3.59 31.40 27.09
N LEU A 373 -2.56 32.25 27.03
CA LEU A 373 -2.04 32.81 25.79
C LEU A 373 -0.79 32.03 25.35
N ASP A 374 -0.61 31.85 24.05
CA ASP A 374 0.66 31.35 23.48
C ASP A 374 1.76 32.41 23.45
N GLU A 375 2.95 32.05 22.95
CA GLU A 375 4.09 32.98 22.83
C GLU A 375 3.81 34.18 21.91
N GLU A 376 2.80 34.08 21.04
CA GLU A 376 2.35 35.14 20.13
C GLU A 376 1.21 35.97 20.72
N GLY A 377 0.74 35.65 21.93
CA GLY A 377 -0.37 36.33 22.59
C GLY A 377 -1.76 35.91 22.09
N GLN A 378 -1.88 34.80 21.34
CA GLN A 378 -3.16 34.25 20.90
C GLN A 378 -3.77 33.35 21.99
N PRO A 379 -5.10 33.38 22.18
CA PRO A 379 -5.75 32.50 23.15
C PRO A 379 -5.67 31.04 22.70
N MET A 380 -5.21 30.18 23.61
CA MET A 380 -5.17 28.73 23.42
C MET A 380 -6.38 28.10 24.11
N VAL A 381 -7.20 27.39 23.32
CA VAL A 381 -8.37 26.64 23.82
C VAL A 381 -8.10 25.15 23.70
N GLU A 382 -7.97 24.47 24.84
CA GLU A 382 -7.84 23.02 24.89
C GLU A 382 -9.18 22.34 24.54
N LEU A 383 -9.11 21.24 23.81
CA LEU A 383 -10.28 20.43 23.48
C LEU A 383 -10.75 19.67 24.73
N GLU A 384 -12.05 19.75 25.05
CA GLU A 384 -12.66 19.05 26.20
C GLU A 384 -12.52 17.53 26.07
N GLU A 385 -12.63 17.00 24.85
CA GLU A 385 -12.58 15.57 24.54
C GLU A 385 -11.65 15.28 23.36
N PRO A 386 -10.94 14.13 23.35
CA PRO A 386 -10.12 13.74 22.22
C PRO A 386 -10.98 13.45 20.99
N LEU A 387 -10.53 13.91 19.82
CA LEU A 387 -11.21 13.69 18.55
C LEU A 387 -11.34 12.18 18.25
N ALA A 388 -12.55 11.77 17.87
CA ALA A 388 -12.83 10.42 17.40
C ALA A 388 -12.07 10.16 16.09
N ARG A 389 -11.50 8.96 15.94
CA ARG A 389 -10.83 8.53 14.71
C ARG A 389 -11.73 7.56 13.96
N PRO A 390 -11.74 7.59 12.61
CA PRO A 390 -12.50 6.62 11.85
C PRO A 390 -11.96 5.22 12.12
N GLN A 391 -12.86 4.24 12.24
CA GLN A 391 -12.47 2.86 12.58
C GLN A 391 -11.70 2.16 11.46
N ARG A 392 -11.82 2.68 10.24
CA ARG A 392 -11.28 2.13 9.00
C ARG A 392 -10.61 3.23 8.19
N GLY A 393 -9.61 2.84 7.40
CA GLY A 393 -9.11 3.72 6.35
C GLY A 393 -10.24 4.02 5.35
N PHE A 394 -10.23 5.21 4.77
CA PHE A 394 -11.28 5.65 3.86
C PHE A 394 -10.71 6.32 2.60
N VAL A 395 -11.51 6.27 1.55
CA VAL A 395 -11.24 6.92 0.27
C VAL A 395 -12.39 7.87 -0.02
N LEU A 396 -12.10 9.18 0.01
CA LEU A 396 -13.05 10.21 -0.37
C LEU A 396 -12.99 10.41 -1.88
N GLN A 397 -14.10 10.14 -2.55
CA GLN A 397 -14.24 10.41 -3.98
C GLN A 397 -14.73 11.85 -4.17
N ALA A 398 -13.92 12.68 -4.81
CA ALA A 398 -14.30 14.04 -5.19
C ALA A 398 -14.19 14.21 -6.70
N VAL A 399 -15.24 14.76 -7.30
CA VAL A 399 -15.25 15.20 -8.69
C VAL A 399 -15.04 16.70 -8.66
N TRP A 400 -14.06 17.18 -9.42
CA TRP A 400 -13.92 18.60 -9.69
C TRP A 400 -14.42 18.85 -11.10
N GLU A 401 -15.41 19.73 -11.21
CA GLU A 401 -15.84 20.27 -12.48
C GLU A 401 -14.94 21.45 -12.81
N VAL A 402 -14.29 21.39 -13.96
CA VAL A 402 -13.62 22.58 -14.51
C VAL A 402 -14.73 23.42 -15.14
N PRO A 403 -14.99 24.64 -14.66
CA PRO A 403 -16.02 25.49 -15.26
C PRO A 403 -15.71 25.71 -16.75
N ASP A 404 -16.70 25.41 -17.60
CA ASP A 404 -16.57 25.44 -19.05
C ASP A 404 -15.94 26.76 -19.53
N GLY A 405 -14.73 26.68 -20.12
CA GLY A 405 -14.10 27.80 -20.82
C GLY A 405 -12.86 28.43 -20.17
N GLN A 406 -12.39 27.98 -19.01
CA GLN A 406 -11.07 28.36 -18.50
C GLN A 406 -10.05 27.24 -18.73
N VAL A 407 -9.09 27.49 -19.64
CA VAL A 407 -7.84 26.73 -19.71
C VAL A 407 -7.02 27.13 -18.48
N VAL A 408 -7.16 26.37 -17.39
CA VAL A 408 -6.39 26.60 -16.17
C VAL A 408 -4.97 26.08 -16.43
N SER A 409 -4.01 26.99 -16.59
CA SER A 409 -2.59 26.64 -16.51
C SER A 409 -2.29 26.07 -15.11
N PRO A 410 -1.37 25.10 -14.96
CA PRO A 410 -1.26 24.20 -13.79
C PRO A 410 -0.68 24.85 -12.51
N THR A 411 -0.80 26.16 -12.35
CA THR A 411 -0.33 26.90 -11.19
C THR A 411 -1.49 27.66 -10.56
N MET A 412 -2.23 27.02 -9.63
CA MET A 412 -3.08 27.66 -8.58
C MET A 412 -3.72 26.56 -7.67
N PRO A 413 -4.12 26.87 -6.41
CA PRO A 413 -3.22 26.70 -5.28
C PRO A 413 -3.69 25.63 -4.29
N SER A 414 -2.72 24.99 -3.64
CA SER A 414 -2.84 24.15 -2.44
C SER A 414 -3.61 24.80 -1.27
N GLU A 415 -3.94 26.09 -1.35
CA GLU A 415 -4.46 26.90 -0.24
C GLU A 415 -5.96 26.72 0.05
N MET A 416 -6.77 26.25 -0.89
CA MET A 416 -8.22 26.11 -0.65
C MET A 416 -8.64 24.80 0.03
N LEU A 417 -7.84 23.73 -0.10
CA LEU A 417 -8.07 22.45 0.57
C LEU A 417 -7.28 22.32 1.87
N ALA A 418 -6.19 23.08 2.04
CA ALA A 418 -5.39 23.11 3.25
C ALA A 418 -6.19 23.40 4.53
N PRO A 419 -7.08 24.41 4.62
CA PRO A 419 -7.81 24.69 5.86
C PRO A 419 -8.76 23.55 6.26
N VAL A 420 -9.46 22.95 5.29
CA VAL A 420 -10.38 21.82 5.53
C VAL A 420 -9.64 20.57 6.03
N LEU A 421 -8.38 20.38 5.61
CA LEU A 421 -7.55 19.23 5.98
C LEU A 421 -6.74 19.46 7.27
N LYS A 422 -6.37 20.71 7.55
CA LYS A 422 -5.68 21.13 8.78
C LYS A 422 -6.64 21.07 9.98
N GLU A 423 -7.91 21.43 9.78
CA GLU A 423 -8.96 21.30 10.81
C GLU A 423 -9.38 19.84 11.09
N ALA A 424 -9.19 18.93 10.13
CA ALA A 424 -9.50 17.50 10.29
C ALA A 424 -8.43 16.70 11.06
N GLY A 425 -7.41 17.34 11.64
CA GLY A 425 -6.40 16.69 12.48
C GLY A 425 -5.34 15.88 11.73
N ALA A 426 -5.06 16.22 10.46
CA ALA A 426 -3.93 15.65 9.75
C ALA A 426 -2.62 16.20 10.35
N VAL A 427 -1.96 15.39 11.19
CA VAL A 427 -0.60 15.64 11.67
C VAL A 427 0.33 15.78 10.46
N ASP A 428 1.05 16.90 10.39
CA ASP A 428 2.13 17.11 9.43
C ASP A 428 3.17 15.99 9.60
N VAL A 429 3.22 15.09 8.62
CA VAL A 429 4.37 14.18 8.46
C VAL A 429 5.42 14.96 7.67
N PRO A 430 6.65 15.11 8.18
CA PRO A 430 7.69 15.89 7.52
C PRO A 430 7.90 15.41 6.08
N ARG A 431 8.05 16.38 5.18
CA ARG A 431 8.14 16.21 3.72
C ARG A 431 9.48 15.64 3.23
N GLU A 432 10.32 15.15 4.14
CA GLU A 432 11.54 14.41 3.81
C GLU A 432 11.29 12.91 4.03
N LEU A 433 10.66 12.29 3.02
CA LEU A 433 10.56 10.84 2.83
C LEU A 433 10.55 10.52 1.34
#